data_AF-A0ABD3FCR1-F1
#
_entry.id   AF-A0ABD3FCR1-F1
#
_cell.length_a   1.000
_cell.length_b   1.000
_cell.length_c   1.000
_cell.angle_alpha   90.00
_cell.angle_beta   90.00
_cell.angle_gamma   90.00
#
_symmetry.space_group_name_H-M   'P 1'
#
loop_
_entity.id
_entity.type
_entity.pdbx_description
1 polymer ?
#
loop_
_entity_poly.entity_id
_entity_poly.type
_entity_poly.pdbx_seq_one_letter_code
_entity_poly.pdbx_strand_id
1 'polypeptide(L)'
;MASGEDWAYMDSLRPPVYICLRRKVVSAEAGYDLMQLDGRVDKEEWAHVPWSEPFVDIEGPERKPKEFPLTRFKMMYDDDTLYVGAELVEPKIWGTIIEKNSTIYHENDFEVFFNPDGSRHHYYELEVNCLNTIWELLLHRPYKDGYSIENPFNLVSVRSAVFVDGRTNSPETECVKWCVEMSWSLAELQQFDKLRYRGGVEKPLSSGRTSIATPRPPTTPGETVRPAVTTGKTVAGDVWRVNFSRVQYELETVVNADTNQLQYQQVPDTREDNIVWAPTGVIDIHRPERWGYVFFSSENELPGGELELAGAMTGFLDEQMAIERVLDAVYYRQRAFHAFHGGFGSTMEMLYTGLSPQTSPVSTSSTMWTESFPLFELLRRHQLDFPVISFRSDLAVNAPPDPLNEIVGSESGIDGTRRKSSRRYAPALDEHDEDFDQDIVQQIVPAPPPALSPRSQEIKSLETRGLYSNYTVSVRSATQEWHMTQDGRLWRTS
;
A
#
# COMPACT_ATOMS: atom_id res chain seq x y z
N MET A 1 -12.64 -2.63 12.85
CA MET A 1 -12.48 -1.19 12.50
C MET A 1 -11.87 -0.51 13.71
N ALA A 2 -10.85 0.33 13.50
CA ALA A 2 -10.24 1.12 14.56
C ALA A 2 -11.32 1.99 15.23
N SER A 3 -11.43 1.91 16.56
CA SER A 3 -12.25 2.84 17.34
C SER A 3 -11.72 4.28 17.21
N GLY A 4 -12.47 5.27 17.69
CA GLY A 4 -11.97 6.66 17.73
C GLY A 4 -10.67 6.79 18.55
N GLU A 5 -10.51 5.95 19.57
CA GLU A 5 -9.30 5.86 20.40
C GLU A 5 -8.13 5.22 19.64
N ASP A 6 -8.39 4.18 18.85
CA ASP A 6 -7.36 3.54 18.01
C ASP A 6 -6.81 4.50 16.96
N TRP A 7 -7.66 5.29 16.32
CA TRP A 7 -7.19 6.32 15.38
C TRP A 7 -6.31 7.36 16.07
N ALA A 8 -6.70 7.87 17.23
CA ALA A 8 -5.94 8.88 17.95
C ALA A 8 -4.54 8.39 18.31
N TYR A 9 -4.43 7.13 18.74
CA TYR A 9 -3.14 6.48 18.96
C TYR A 9 -2.36 6.28 17.65
N MET A 10 -2.99 5.72 16.61
CA MET A 10 -2.30 5.54 15.33
C MET A 10 -1.78 6.87 14.75
N ASP A 11 -2.46 8.00 14.96
CA ASP A 11 -1.99 9.34 14.54
C ASP A 11 -0.81 9.88 15.38
N SER A 12 -0.61 9.37 16.59
CA SER A 12 0.58 9.70 17.39
C SER A 12 1.84 9.07 16.79
N LEU A 13 1.70 7.89 16.17
CA LEU A 13 2.80 7.20 15.50
C LEU A 13 3.30 8.02 14.30
N ARG A 14 4.59 8.29 14.29
CA ARG A 14 5.27 8.99 13.20
C ARG A 14 5.96 7.96 12.30
N PRO A 15 5.61 7.91 11.01
CA PRO A 15 6.39 7.16 10.03
C PRO A 15 7.88 7.52 10.11
N PRO A 16 8.79 6.54 10.23
CA PRO A 16 10.22 6.79 10.17
C PRO A 16 10.65 7.21 8.76
N VAL A 17 11.81 7.85 8.66
CA VAL A 17 12.43 8.24 7.38
C VAL A 17 13.76 7.52 7.25
N TYR A 18 14.05 6.98 6.07
CA TYR A 18 15.32 6.35 5.72
C TYR A 18 15.89 6.97 4.45
N ILE A 19 17.20 7.22 4.42
CA ILE A 19 17.89 7.75 3.26
C ILE A 19 18.54 6.58 2.51
N CYS A 20 17.97 6.23 1.36
CA CYS A 20 18.51 5.22 0.45
C CYS A 20 19.65 5.83 -0.36
N LEU A 21 20.87 5.48 0.01
CA LEU A 21 22.07 5.99 -0.63
C LEU A 21 22.32 5.30 -1.97
N ARG A 22 22.95 6.04 -2.88
CA ARG A 22 23.44 5.46 -4.13
C ARG A 22 24.67 4.60 -3.84
N ARG A 23 24.68 3.37 -4.38
CA ARG A 23 25.79 2.42 -4.26
C ARG A 23 27.09 3.05 -4.79
N LYS A 24 28.14 3.01 -3.97
CA LYS A 24 29.50 3.40 -4.38
C LYS A 24 30.12 2.30 -5.24
N VAL A 25 30.55 2.65 -6.46
CA VAL A 25 31.25 1.73 -7.38
C VAL A 25 32.74 2.05 -7.35
N VAL A 26 33.57 1.01 -7.16
CA VAL A 26 35.02 1.15 -6.87
C VAL A 26 35.83 1.64 -8.09
N SER A 27 35.34 1.48 -9.32
CA SER A 27 35.96 2.05 -10.52
C SER A 27 34.89 2.39 -11.56
N ALA A 28 34.95 3.61 -12.10
CA ALA A 28 34.12 4.05 -13.22
C ALA A 28 34.51 3.41 -14.57
N GLU A 29 35.63 2.69 -14.61
CA GLU A 29 36.22 2.09 -15.83
C GLU A 29 35.87 0.59 -15.94
N ALA A 30 35.51 -0.05 -14.83
CA ALA A 30 34.88 -1.37 -14.85
C ALA A 30 33.42 -1.18 -15.27
N GLY A 31 32.94 -1.96 -16.24
CA GLY A 31 31.53 -1.93 -16.63
C GLY A 31 30.59 -2.19 -15.44
N TYR A 32 29.30 -1.93 -15.64
CA TYR A 32 28.27 -2.19 -14.63
C TYR A 32 28.34 -3.66 -14.16
N ASP A 33 28.64 -3.87 -12.88
CA ASP A 33 28.61 -5.18 -12.24
C ASP A 33 27.60 -5.19 -11.08
N LEU A 34 26.66 -6.13 -11.15
CA LEU A 34 25.66 -6.32 -10.11
C LEU A 34 26.35 -6.77 -8.83
N MET A 35 25.91 -6.23 -7.68
CA MET A 35 26.41 -6.72 -6.40
C MET A 35 26.08 -8.21 -6.25
N GLN A 36 27.10 -9.03 -5.96
CA GLN A 36 26.88 -10.43 -5.65
C GLN A 36 26.21 -10.55 -4.28
N LEU A 37 25.10 -11.29 -4.24
CA LEU A 37 24.36 -11.55 -3.00
C LEU A 37 24.85 -12.88 -2.42
N ASP A 38 25.34 -12.83 -1.19
CA ASP A 38 25.81 -13.97 -0.40
C ASP A 38 25.14 -14.04 0.98
N GLY A 39 24.17 -13.15 1.22
CA GLY A 39 23.44 -13.02 2.46
C GLY A 39 24.20 -12.21 3.51
N ARG A 40 25.39 -11.68 3.19
CA ARG A 40 26.22 -10.93 4.16
C ARG A 40 26.08 -9.43 4.00
N VAL A 41 25.73 -8.78 5.09
CA VAL A 41 25.49 -7.33 5.20
C VAL A 41 26.66 -6.56 5.85
N ASP A 42 27.73 -7.27 6.18
CA ASP A 42 28.99 -6.79 6.77
C ASP A 42 30.14 -6.67 5.75
N LYS A 43 29.89 -6.94 4.46
CA LYS A 43 30.87 -6.71 3.37
C LYS A 43 31.04 -5.23 3.03
N GLU A 44 32.15 -4.93 2.37
CA GLU A 44 32.62 -3.58 2.06
C GLU A 44 31.58 -2.74 1.29
N GLU A 45 30.85 -3.37 0.36
CA GLU A 45 29.81 -2.70 -0.42
C GLU A 45 28.70 -2.09 0.46
N TRP A 46 28.42 -2.68 1.61
CA TRP A 46 27.44 -2.18 2.58
C TRP A 46 28.03 -1.22 3.62
N ALA A 47 29.36 -1.07 3.71
CA ALA A 47 30.01 -0.35 4.79
C ALA A 47 29.63 1.14 4.85
N HIS A 48 29.34 1.74 3.69
CA HIS A 48 28.93 3.14 3.57
C HIS A 48 27.42 3.36 3.76
N VAL A 49 26.61 2.29 3.83
CA VAL A 49 25.15 2.37 3.89
C VAL A 49 24.70 2.37 5.37
N PRO A 50 23.91 3.36 5.82
CA PRO A 50 23.47 3.44 7.20
C PRO A 50 22.47 2.33 7.54
N TRP A 51 22.50 1.87 8.78
CA TRP A 51 21.45 1.01 9.32
C TRP A 51 20.15 1.79 9.54
N SER A 52 19.01 1.11 9.41
CA SER A 52 17.74 1.58 9.96
C SER A 52 17.79 1.60 11.49
N GLU A 53 16.86 2.33 12.10
CA GLU A 53 16.51 2.09 13.50
C GLU A 53 16.01 0.65 13.69
N PRO A 54 16.19 0.06 14.89
CA PRO A 54 15.66 -1.26 15.23
C PRO A 54 14.15 -1.36 15.08
N PHE A 55 13.66 -2.55 14.76
CA PHE A 55 12.23 -2.79 14.64
C PHE A 55 11.56 -2.80 16.02
N VAL A 56 10.27 -2.47 16.04
CA VAL A 56 9.42 -2.40 17.24
C VAL A 56 8.16 -3.22 17.01
N ASP A 57 7.36 -3.45 18.06
CA ASP A 57 6.05 -4.09 17.90
C ASP A 57 5.18 -3.30 16.90
N ILE A 58 4.43 -4.01 16.05
CA ILE A 58 3.53 -3.41 15.05
C ILE A 58 2.46 -2.50 15.65
N GLU A 59 2.01 -2.77 16.88
CA GLU A 59 1.08 -1.93 17.62
C GLU A 59 1.78 -0.72 18.26
N GLY A 60 3.09 -0.60 18.12
CA GLY A 60 3.91 0.51 18.58
C GLY A 60 4.44 0.34 20.01
N PRO A 61 5.59 0.97 20.31
CA PRO A 61 6.35 0.74 21.55
C PRO A 61 5.61 1.20 22.81
N GLU A 62 4.66 2.14 22.70
CA GLU A 62 3.85 2.59 23.85
C GLU A 62 2.82 1.53 24.27
N ARG A 63 2.19 0.84 23.31
CA ARG A 63 1.24 -0.25 23.60
C ARG A 63 1.94 -1.54 24.02
N LYS A 64 3.10 -1.82 23.44
CA LYS A 64 3.91 -3.01 23.75
C LYS A 64 5.39 -2.66 23.85
N PRO A 65 5.87 -2.27 25.06
CA PRO A 65 7.26 -1.87 25.28
C PRO A 65 8.22 -3.07 25.42
N LYS A 66 7.81 -4.27 24.99
CA LYS A 66 8.62 -5.49 25.06
C LYS A 66 9.89 -5.29 24.22
N GLU A 67 11.05 -5.68 24.75
CA GLU A 67 12.26 -5.76 23.96
C GLU A 67 12.20 -7.00 23.05
N PHE A 68 12.46 -6.79 21.75
CA PHE A 68 12.52 -7.85 20.76
C PHE A 68 13.97 -8.08 20.33
N PRO A 69 14.29 -9.28 19.82
CA PRO A 69 15.59 -9.52 19.21
C PRO A 69 15.86 -8.51 18.09
N LEU A 70 17.07 -7.97 18.07
CA LEU A 70 17.46 -6.92 17.13
C LEU A 70 17.14 -7.35 15.68
N THR A 71 16.38 -6.51 15.00
CA THR A 71 16.07 -6.61 13.58
C THR A 71 16.25 -5.23 12.97
N ARG A 72 17.02 -5.13 11.89
CA ARG A 72 17.33 -3.87 11.20
C ARG A 72 17.73 -4.12 9.76
N PHE A 73 17.63 -3.11 8.91
CA PHE A 73 18.01 -3.22 7.50
C PHE A 73 18.95 -2.11 7.04
N LYS A 74 19.52 -2.32 5.86
CA LYS A 74 20.21 -1.37 4.99
C LYS A 74 19.52 -1.39 3.63
N MET A 75 19.46 -0.23 2.98
CA MET A 75 18.90 -0.11 1.64
C MET A 75 19.76 0.86 0.82
N MET A 76 20.12 0.44 -0.38
CA MET A 76 20.87 1.26 -1.34
C MET A 76 20.39 0.97 -2.76
N TYR A 77 20.75 1.82 -3.71
CA TYR A 77 20.35 1.65 -5.11
C TYR A 77 21.44 2.07 -6.08
N ASP A 78 21.38 1.60 -7.31
CA ASP A 78 22.17 2.12 -8.42
C ASP A 78 21.27 2.60 -9.57
N ASP A 79 21.76 2.57 -10.82
CA ASP A 79 20.99 3.02 -11.99
C ASP A 79 19.76 2.17 -12.27
N ASP A 80 19.83 0.87 -12.01
CA ASP A 80 18.82 -0.09 -12.44
C ASP A 80 18.38 -1.03 -11.32
N THR A 81 19.11 -1.11 -10.20
CA THR A 81 18.87 -2.08 -9.14
C THR A 81 18.68 -1.42 -7.77
N LEU A 82 17.65 -1.88 -7.05
CA LEU A 82 17.48 -1.64 -5.62
C LEU A 82 18.03 -2.84 -4.84
N TYR A 83 18.74 -2.58 -3.75
CA TYR A 83 19.27 -3.58 -2.84
C TYR A 83 18.73 -3.37 -1.43
N VAL A 84 18.37 -4.48 -0.78
CA VAL A 84 18.02 -4.53 0.65
C VAL A 84 18.92 -5.57 1.31
N GLY A 85 19.50 -5.22 2.45
CA GLY A 85 20.19 -6.15 3.33
C GLY A 85 19.60 -6.07 4.73
N ALA A 86 19.25 -7.19 5.37
CA ALA A 86 18.72 -7.20 6.73
C ALA A 86 19.52 -8.13 7.64
N GLU A 87 19.59 -7.76 8.93
CA GLU A 87 20.18 -8.55 10.01
C GLU A 87 19.09 -8.84 11.05
N LEU A 88 18.93 -10.13 11.37
CA LEU A 88 17.97 -10.63 12.34
C LEU A 88 18.71 -11.45 13.39
N VAL A 89 18.81 -10.91 14.62
CA VAL A 89 19.33 -11.67 15.77
C VAL A 89 18.29 -12.72 16.14
N GLU A 90 18.70 -13.98 16.15
CA GLU A 90 17.81 -15.11 16.38
C GLU A 90 18.61 -16.34 16.86
N PRO A 91 18.43 -16.78 18.12
CA PRO A 91 19.18 -17.91 18.65
C PRO A 91 18.62 -19.28 18.26
N LYS A 92 17.40 -19.33 17.70
CA LYS A 92 16.72 -20.55 17.28
C LYS A 92 16.27 -20.40 15.83
N ILE A 93 17.20 -20.56 14.90
CA ILE A 93 16.93 -20.35 13.47
C ILE A 93 16.24 -21.58 12.91
N TRP A 94 14.99 -21.40 12.51
CA TRP A 94 14.10 -22.49 12.10
C TRP A 94 13.29 -22.11 10.86
N GLY A 95 13.09 -23.10 10.00
CA GLY A 95 12.20 -23.00 8.85
C GLY A 95 12.00 -24.38 8.22
N THR A 96 10.79 -24.70 7.80
CA THR A 96 10.46 -25.97 7.14
C THR A 96 9.83 -25.75 5.76
N ILE A 97 9.38 -24.53 5.48
CA ILE A 97 8.79 -24.17 4.19
C ILE A 97 9.89 -23.99 3.14
N ILE A 98 9.91 -24.89 2.15
CA ILE A 98 10.92 -24.93 1.06
C ILE A 98 10.35 -24.61 -0.32
N GLU A 99 9.02 -24.65 -0.49
CA GLU A 99 8.38 -24.40 -1.77
C GLU A 99 8.10 -22.91 -1.95
N LYS A 100 8.67 -22.32 -3.00
CA LYS A 100 8.45 -20.92 -3.39
C LYS A 100 6.95 -20.64 -3.51
N ASN A 101 6.52 -19.49 -3.01
CA ASN A 101 5.12 -19.02 -2.96
C ASN A 101 4.18 -19.85 -2.08
N SER A 102 4.74 -20.58 -1.12
CA SER A 102 3.96 -21.07 0.04
C SER A 102 3.71 -19.93 1.01
N THR A 103 2.68 -20.07 1.85
CA THR A 103 2.39 -19.10 2.93
C THR A 103 3.48 -19.14 4.00
N ILE A 104 4.39 -18.17 4.01
CA ILE A 104 5.63 -18.20 4.82
C ILE A 104 5.40 -17.71 6.25
N TYR A 105 4.52 -16.73 6.49
CA TYR A 105 4.23 -16.18 7.83
C TYR A 105 3.77 -17.21 8.89
N HIS A 106 3.55 -18.48 8.54
CA HIS A 106 3.36 -19.55 9.51
C HIS A 106 4.66 -19.99 10.21
N GLU A 107 5.80 -19.42 9.83
CA GLU A 107 7.11 -19.61 10.43
C GLU A 107 7.82 -18.28 10.68
N ASN A 108 9.07 -18.32 11.20
CA ASN A 108 9.86 -17.10 11.33
C ASN A 108 10.32 -16.63 9.95
N ASP A 109 10.11 -15.35 9.65
CA ASP A 109 10.44 -14.79 8.35
C ASP A 109 10.81 -13.30 8.41
N PHE A 110 11.15 -12.78 7.25
CA PHE A 110 11.37 -11.36 7.03
C PHE A 110 10.56 -10.91 5.81
N GLU A 111 9.87 -9.79 5.93
CA GLU A 111 8.96 -9.27 4.91
C GLU A 111 9.41 -7.88 4.45
N VAL A 112 9.23 -7.60 3.16
CA VAL A 112 9.53 -6.31 2.54
C VAL A 112 8.32 -5.80 1.77
N PHE A 113 7.98 -4.53 1.96
CA PHE A 113 6.83 -3.89 1.35
C PHE A 113 7.23 -2.65 0.55
N PHE A 114 6.80 -2.56 -0.71
CA PHE A 114 7.06 -1.40 -1.56
C PHE A 114 5.78 -0.78 -2.11
N ASN A 115 5.57 0.51 -1.83
CA ASN A 115 4.62 1.37 -2.52
C ASN A 115 5.34 2.61 -3.13
N PRO A 116 5.93 2.46 -4.33
CA PRO A 116 6.76 3.49 -4.95
C PRO A 116 6.06 4.82 -5.24
N ASP A 117 4.75 4.81 -5.54
CA ASP A 117 3.99 6.02 -5.87
C ASP A 117 3.30 6.69 -4.69
N GLY A 118 3.36 6.09 -3.50
CA GLY A 118 2.67 6.59 -2.32
C GLY A 118 1.13 6.59 -2.44
N SER A 119 0.54 5.93 -3.43
CA SER A 119 -0.92 5.92 -3.64
C SER A 119 -1.68 5.07 -2.62
N ARG A 120 -0.96 4.31 -1.80
CA ARG A 120 -1.47 3.34 -0.81
C ARG A 120 -2.19 2.14 -1.43
N HIS A 121 -2.06 2.00 -2.74
CA HIS A 121 -2.66 0.94 -3.55
C HIS A 121 -1.59 0.31 -4.42
N HIS A 122 -1.88 -0.90 -4.91
CA HIS A 122 -1.00 -1.62 -5.83
C HIS A 122 0.44 -1.71 -5.34
N TYR A 123 0.60 -2.13 -4.10
CA TYR A 123 1.90 -2.29 -3.47
C TYR A 123 2.34 -3.73 -3.44
N TYR A 124 3.64 -3.92 -3.50
CA TYR A 124 4.30 -5.22 -3.56
C TYR A 124 4.72 -5.66 -2.17
N GLU A 125 4.67 -6.97 -1.97
CA GLU A 125 5.09 -7.66 -0.77
C GLU A 125 5.95 -8.86 -1.16
N LEU A 126 7.03 -9.07 -0.42
CA LEU A 126 7.85 -10.26 -0.48
C LEU A 126 8.16 -10.74 0.94
N GLU A 127 7.87 -12.00 1.23
CA GLU A 127 8.30 -12.72 2.43
C GLU A 127 9.48 -13.63 2.08
N VAL A 128 10.44 -13.76 3.01
CA VAL A 128 11.58 -14.68 2.89
C VAL A 128 11.93 -15.29 4.24
N ASN A 129 12.10 -16.62 4.28
CA ASN A 129 12.51 -17.31 5.50
C ASN A 129 14.03 -17.59 5.54
N CYS A 130 14.50 -18.15 6.65
CA CYS A 130 15.91 -18.48 6.86
C CYS A 130 16.47 -19.59 5.91
N LEU A 131 15.62 -20.23 5.10
CA LEU A 131 16.01 -21.18 4.05
C LEU A 131 16.13 -20.51 2.68
N ASN A 132 15.95 -19.19 2.59
CA ASN A 132 15.87 -18.43 1.35
C ASN A 132 14.67 -18.83 0.46
N THR A 133 13.61 -19.40 1.06
CA THR A 133 12.33 -19.60 0.37
C THR A 133 11.60 -18.26 0.33
N ILE A 134 11.05 -17.90 -0.82
CA ILE A 134 10.39 -16.60 -1.04
C ILE A 134 8.91 -16.77 -1.37
N TRP A 135 8.08 -15.79 -1.00
CA TRP A 135 6.68 -15.67 -1.40
C TRP A 135 6.39 -14.22 -1.79
N GLU A 136 5.79 -14.02 -2.96
CA GLU A 136 5.59 -12.70 -3.54
C GLU A 136 4.10 -12.41 -3.81
N LEU A 137 3.66 -11.21 -3.46
CA LEU A 137 2.27 -10.79 -3.50
C LEU A 137 2.14 -9.38 -4.09
N LEU A 138 1.01 -9.12 -4.77
CA LEU A 138 0.60 -7.77 -5.15
C LEU A 138 -0.76 -7.46 -4.54
N LEU A 139 -0.80 -6.48 -3.66
CA LEU A 139 -2.05 -6.00 -3.07
C LEU A 139 -2.56 -4.83 -3.88
N HIS A 140 -3.76 -4.98 -4.45
CA HIS A 140 -4.38 -3.91 -5.20
C HIS A 140 -4.93 -2.80 -4.29
N ARG A 141 -5.32 -3.15 -3.06
CA ARG A 141 -5.79 -2.20 -2.02
C ARG A 141 -5.60 -2.82 -0.62
N PRO A 142 -5.53 -2.02 0.45
CA PRO A 142 -5.51 -2.49 1.84
C PRO A 142 -6.67 -3.41 2.22
N TYR A 143 -6.46 -4.32 3.18
CA TYR A 143 -7.52 -5.24 3.65
C TYR A 143 -8.74 -4.50 4.19
N LYS A 144 -8.51 -3.41 4.94
CA LYS A 144 -9.56 -2.51 5.42
C LYS A 144 -10.42 -1.93 4.29
N ASP A 145 -9.94 -1.89 3.05
CA ASP A 145 -10.61 -1.30 1.88
C ASP A 145 -11.21 -2.34 0.92
N GLY A 146 -11.31 -3.60 1.35
CA GLY A 146 -12.10 -4.64 0.67
C GLY A 146 -11.30 -5.74 -0.01
N TYR A 147 -10.22 -6.20 0.62
CA TYR A 147 -9.40 -7.38 0.27
C TYR A 147 -9.26 -7.68 -1.23
N SER A 148 -8.12 -7.29 -1.83
CA SER A 148 -7.86 -7.53 -3.25
C SER A 148 -6.38 -7.78 -3.47
N ILE A 149 -6.03 -9.03 -3.75
CA ILE A 149 -4.65 -9.53 -3.85
C ILE A 149 -4.49 -10.37 -5.11
N GLU A 150 -3.33 -10.25 -5.75
CA GLU A 150 -2.81 -11.21 -6.73
C GLU A 150 -1.72 -12.05 -6.05
N ASN A 151 -1.96 -13.36 -5.98
CA ASN A 151 -1.13 -14.32 -5.25
C ASN A 151 -0.96 -15.60 -6.08
N PRO A 152 0.27 -15.95 -6.53
CA PRO A 152 1.51 -15.18 -6.37
C PRO A 152 1.66 -14.05 -7.41
N PHE A 153 2.50 -13.06 -7.12
CA PHE A 153 2.93 -12.02 -8.08
C PHE A 153 4.47 -12.01 -8.19
N ASN A 154 5.02 -12.82 -9.09
CA ASN A 154 6.48 -12.99 -9.19
C ASN A 154 7.12 -11.92 -10.08
N LEU A 155 8.07 -11.17 -9.55
CA LEU A 155 8.95 -10.30 -10.33
C LEU A 155 10.13 -11.10 -10.92
N VAL A 156 10.57 -10.76 -12.13
CA VAL A 156 11.62 -11.53 -12.83
C VAL A 156 13.01 -11.22 -12.26
N SER A 157 13.20 -9.99 -11.79
CA SER A 157 14.49 -9.49 -11.31
C SER A 157 14.84 -9.87 -9.88
N VAL A 158 13.91 -10.45 -9.10
CA VAL A 158 14.17 -10.77 -7.69
C VAL A 158 15.33 -11.73 -7.58
N ARG A 159 16.33 -11.33 -6.81
CA ARG A 159 17.41 -12.21 -6.34
C ARG A 159 17.47 -12.10 -4.84
N SER A 160 17.76 -13.21 -4.17
CA SER A 160 17.92 -13.25 -2.72
C SER A 160 19.00 -14.25 -2.32
N ALA A 161 19.67 -13.96 -1.21
CA ALA A 161 20.62 -14.85 -0.57
C ALA A 161 20.49 -14.72 0.95
N VAL A 162 20.61 -15.85 1.66
CA VAL A 162 20.58 -15.90 3.12
C VAL A 162 21.90 -16.42 3.65
N PHE A 163 22.41 -15.75 4.67
CA PHE A 163 23.53 -16.21 5.49
C PHE A 163 23.03 -16.54 6.89
N VAL A 164 23.49 -17.66 7.45
CA VAL A 164 23.15 -18.11 8.81
C VAL A 164 24.44 -18.23 9.62
N ASP A 165 24.51 -17.53 10.75
CA ASP A 165 25.57 -17.69 11.75
C ASP A 165 25.16 -18.80 12.73
N GLY A 166 25.52 -20.03 12.38
CA GLY A 166 25.09 -21.26 13.05
C GLY A 166 24.61 -22.30 12.03
N ARG A 167 23.53 -23.00 12.35
CA ARG A 167 22.91 -23.99 11.46
C ARG A 167 21.40 -24.03 11.63
N THR A 168 20.67 -23.74 10.55
CA THR A 168 19.20 -23.81 10.53
C THR A 168 18.69 -25.20 10.93
N ASN A 169 17.59 -25.24 11.68
CA ASN A 169 16.94 -26.46 12.15
C ASN A 169 17.84 -27.37 13.00
N SER A 170 18.83 -26.80 13.70
CA SER A 170 19.75 -27.57 14.55
C SER A 170 19.76 -27.05 15.99
N PRO A 171 18.91 -27.59 16.88
CA PRO A 171 18.88 -27.21 18.30
C PRO A 171 20.18 -27.43 19.06
N GLU A 172 21.07 -28.28 18.53
CA GLU A 172 22.39 -28.56 19.09
C GLU A 172 23.46 -27.56 18.66
N THR A 173 23.18 -26.73 17.64
CA THR A 173 24.11 -25.73 17.14
C THR A 173 23.74 -24.37 17.71
N GLU A 174 24.69 -23.69 18.35
CA GLU A 174 24.52 -22.31 18.75
C GLU A 174 24.32 -21.44 17.49
N CYS A 175 23.22 -20.70 17.47
CA CYS A 175 22.92 -19.73 16.42
C CYS A 175 22.93 -18.33 17.04
N VAL A 176 23.35 -17.34 16.27
CA VAL A 176 23.38 -15.93 16.71
C VAL A 176 22.39 -15.10 15.93
N LYS A 177 22.44 -15.23 14.60
CA LYS A 177 21.69 -14.41 13.67
C LYS A 177 21.59 -15.06 12.31
N TRP A 178 20.66 -14.58 11.52
CA TRP A 178 20.68 -14.74 10.07
C TRP A 178 20.58 -13.37 9.41
N CYS A 179 21.09 -13.31 8.20
CA CYS A 179 21.08 -12.13 7.37
C CYS A 179 20.49 -12.49 6.02
N VAL A 180 19.79 -11.55 5.40
CA VAL A 180 19.25 -11.71 4.06
C VAL A 180 19.68 -10.53 3.21
N GLU A 181 20.07 -10.81 1.97
CA GLU A 181 20.26 -9.83 0.93
C GLU A 181 19.28 -10.06 -0.20
N MET A 182 18.70 -8.99 -0.73
CA MET A 182 17.75 -9.03 -1.82
C MET A 182 18.03 -7.91 -2.81
N SER A 183 17.67 -8.16 -4.07
CA SER A 183 17.72 -7.14 -5.12
C SER A 183 16.55 -7.20 -6.07
N TRP A 184 16.12 -6.04 -6.54
CA TRP A 184 15.07 -5.88 -7.55
C TRP A 184 15.51 -4.90 -8.64
N SER A 185 15.02 -5.09 -9.85
CA SER A 185 15.02 -4.07 -10.89
C SER A 185 14.13 -2.91 -10.45
N LEU A 186 14.69 -1.70 -10.42
CA LEU A 186 13.95 -0.47 -10.17
C LEU A 186 12.83 -0.29 -11.19
N ALA A 187 13.06 -0.68 -12.45
CA ALA A 187 12.05 -0.57 -13.51
C ALA A 187 10.85 -1.49 -13.26
N GLU A 188 11.07 -2.70 -12.74
CA GLU A 188 9.96 -3.59 -12.36
C GLU A 188 9.20 -3.06 -11.15
N LEU A 189 9.88 -2.55 -10.12
CA LEU A 189 9.20 -1.94 -8.97
C LEU A 189 8.42 -0.69 -9.36
N GLN A 190 8.94 0.12 -10.28
CA GLN A 190 8.26 1.29 -10.80
C GLN A 190 7.00 0.97 -11.60
N GLN A 191 6.71 -0.28 -11.98
CA GLN A 191 5.41 -0.60 -12.59
C GLN A 191 4.24 -0.42 -11.62
N PHE A 192 4.52 -0.46 -10.31
CA PHE A 192 3.56 -0.17 -9.25
C PHE A 192 3.28 1.32 -9.13
N ASP A 193 4.04 2.13 -9.87
CA ASP A 193 3.78 3.53 -10.06
C ASP A 193 2.57 3.75 -10.99
N LYS A 194 1.38 3.51 -10.45
CA LYS A 194 0.15 3.62 -11.22
C LYS A 194 -0.38 5.05 -11.27
N LEU A 195 0.19 5.98 -10.49
CA LEU A 195 -0.34 7.32 -10.35
C LEU A 195 0.65 8.46 -10.26
N ARG A 196 1.97 8.25 -10.26
CA ARG A 196 2.88 9.39 -10.19
C ARG A 196 2.51 10.44 -11.24
N TYR A 197 1.96 10.06 -12.42
CA TYR A 197 1.51 11.02 -13.46
C TYR A 197 0.24 10.73 -14.28
N ARG A 198 -0.83 10.15 -13.72
CA ARG A 198 -2.12 10.17 -14.47
C ARG A 198 -2.83 11.51 -14.31
N GLY A 199 -2.48 12.46 -15.18
CA GLY A 199 -3.44 13.44 -15.67
C GLY A 199 -4.65 12.68 -16.20
N GLY A 200 -5.83 12.99 -15.67
CA GLY A 200 -7.03 12.16 -15.81
C GLY A 200 -7.28 11.67 -17.24
N VAL A 201 -7.46 10.37 -17.38
CA VAL A 201 -8.33 9.64 -18.33
C VAL A 201 -7.98 8.16 -18.24
N GLU A 202 -9.01 7.33 -18.08
CA GLU A 202 -8.96 5.88 -18.25
C GLU A 202 -8.58 5.53 -19.70
N LYS A 203 -7.29 5.43 -20.03
CA LYS A 203 -6.82 4.61 -21.15
C LYS A 203 -5.51 3.90 -20.79
N PRO A 204 -5.35 2.61 -21.13
CA PRO A 204 -4.09 1.90 -20.98
C PRO A 204 -3.07 2.39 -22.01
N LEU A 205 -1.80 2.33 -21.61
CA LEU A 205 -0.56 2.51 -22.36
C LEU A 205 -0.71 2.73 -23.88
N SER A 206 -0.73 3.99 -24.30
CA SER A 206 -0.22 4.39 -25.61
C SER A 206 0.91 5.39 -25.40
N SER A 207 2.08 5.04 -25.92
CA SER A 207 3.32 5.83 -25.95
C SER A 207 3.08 7.32 -26.20
N GLY A 208 3.57 8.18 -25.31
CA GLY A 208 3.84 9.59 -25.66
C GLY A 208 3.24 10.68 -24.78
N ARG A 209 2.99 10.47 -23.48
CA ARG A 209 2.74 11.58 -22.56
C ARG A 209 3.64 11.51 -21.31
N THR A 210 4.31 12.63 -21.10
CA THR A 210 5.41 12.94 -20.19
C THR A 210 5.00 12.94 -18.72
N SER A 211 5.87 12.36 -17.89
CA SER A 211 5.80 12.25 -16.42
C SER A 211 6.34 13.51 -15.72
N ILE A 212 5.64 14.08 -14.73
CA ILE A 212 5.91 15.35 -14.01
C ILE A 212 6.66 15.13 -12.66
N ALA A 213 7.95 14.86 -12.67
CA ALA A 213 8.76 14.50 -11.48
C ALA A 213 8.51 15.22 -10.12
N THR A 214 8.94 14.54 -9.05
CA THR A 214 9.02 15.01 -7.66
C THR A 214 9.74 16.36 -7.57
N PRO A 215 9.26 17.35 -6.80
CA PRO A 215 9.96 18.62 -6.63
C PRO A 215 11.34 18.38 -6.01
N ARG A 216 12.39 18.92 -6.63
CA ARG A 216 13.73 18.90 -6.03
C ARG A 216 13.81 20.03 -4.99
N PRO A 217 14.27 19.75 -3.76
CA PRO A 217 14.52 20.81 -2.80
C PRO A 217 15.52 21.83 -3.40
N PRO A 218 15.39 23.13 -3.09
CA PRO A 218 16.38 24.12 -3.51
C PRO A 218 17.70 23.83 -2.80
N THR A 219 18.82 24.00 -3.51
CA THR A 219 20.17 23.81 -2.95
C THR A 219 20.60 24.93 -1.99
N THR A 220 19.75 25.95 -1.82
CA THR A 220 20.00 27.09 -0.95
C THR A 220 18.69 27.54 -0.30
N PRO A 221 18.63 27.80 1.02
CA PRO A 221 17.46 28.39 1.65
C PRO A 221 17.09 29.73 0.97
N GLY A 222 15.89 29.80 0.38
CA GLY A 222 15.38 31.01 -0.29
C GLY A 222 15.48 31.03 -1.82
N GLU A 223 15.96 29.97 -2.47
CA GLU A 223 15.95 29.83 -3.93
C GLU A 223 14.73 29.05 -4.46
N THR A 224 14.37 29.28 -5.73
CA THR A 224 13.26 28.61 -6.42
C THR A 224 13.51 27.12 -6.63
N VAL A 225 12.46 26.31 -6.48
CA VAL A 225 12.40 24.86 -6.77
C VAL A 225 13.09 24.53 -8.10
N ARG A 226 14.01 23.55 -8.10
CA ARG A 226 14.65 23.08 -9.34
C ARG A 226 13.63 22.34 -10.21
N PRO A 227 13.73 22.42 -11.56
CA PRO A 227 12.83 21.70 -12.45
C PRO A 227 12.85 20.20 -12.16
N ALA A 228 11.68 19.60 -12.15
CA ALA A 228 11.51 18.18 -11.95
C ALA A 228 12.12 17.37 -13.12
N VAL A 229 12.80 16.26 -12.83
CA VAL A 229 13.46 15.42 -13.85
C VAL A 229 12.51 14.35 -14.40
N THR A 230 12.04 14.54 -15.63
CA THR A 230 11.08 13.64 -16.30
C THR A 230 11.72 12.32 -16.70
N THR A 231 11.69 11.30 -15.84
CA THR A 231 12.18 9.95 -16.17
C THR A 231 11.24 8.86 -15.68
N GLY A 232 11.28 7.69 -16.34
CA GLY A 232 10.72 6.44 -15.83
C GLY A 232 11.79 5.62 -15.11
N LYS A 233 12.73 6.29 -14.44
CA LYS A 233 13.79 5.70 -13.62
C LYS A 233 13.72 6.31 -12.23
N THR A 234 14.20 5.59 -11.22
CA THR A 234 14.30 6.15 -9.87
C THR A 234 15.46 7.12 -9.85
N VAL A 235 15.21 8.34 -9.37
CA VAL A 235 16.22 9.40 -9.35
C VAL A 235 16.35 9.98 -7.94
N ALA A 236 17.45 10.70 -7.70
CA ALA A 236 17.62 11.40 -6.44
C ALA A 236 16.47 12.42 -6.25
N GLY A 237 15.85 12.41 -5.08
CA GLY A 237 14.62 13.16 -4.79
C GLY A 237 13.35 12.32 -4.74
N ASP A 238 13.39 11.07 -5.21
CA ASP A 238 12.23 10.18 -5.14
C ASP A 238 11.94 9.78 -3.70
N VAL A 239 10.66 9.68 -3.37
CA VAL A 239 10.17 9.27 -2.05
C VAL A 239 9.23 8.10 -2.23
N TRP A 240 9.58 6.96 -1.65
CA TRP A 240 8.75 5.75 -1.64
C TRP A 240 8.17 5.53 -0.25
N ARG A 241 7.00 4.88 -0.21
CA ARG A 241 6.46 4.32 1.02
C ARG A 241 6.94 2.87 1.13
N VAL A 242 7.64 2.55 2.21
CA VAL A 242 8.28 1.23 2.41
C VAL A 242 8.08 0.77 3.83
N ASN A 243 7.89 -0.53 4.03
CA ASN A 243 7.97 -1.11 5.36
C ASN A 243 8.71 -2.45 5.33
N PHE A 244 9.10 -2.88 6.51
CA PHE A 244 9.73 -4.16 6.75
C PHE A 244 9.09 -4.78 7.98
N SER A 245 8.92 -6.09 7.94
CA SER A 245 8.35 -6.87 9.04
C SER A 245 9.21 -8.08 9.32
N ARG A 246 9.07 -8.61 10.52
CA ARG A 246 9.56 -9.90 10.96
C ARG A 246 8.41 -10.57 11.70
N VAL A 247 7.96 -11.71 11.20
CA VAL A 247 7.13 -12.62 11.99
C VAL A 247 8.07 -13.47 12.83
N GLN A 248 7.80 -13.53 14.13
CA GLN A 248 8.61 -14.29 15.07
C GLN A 248 7.73 -15.14 15.98
N TYR A 249 7.76 -16.45 15.78
CA TYR A 249 7.24 -17.43 16.72
C TYR A 249 8.27 -17.71 17.82
N GLU A 250 7.77 -17.92 19.03
CA GLU A 250 8.56 -18.50 20.10
C GLU A 250 8.74 -19.99 19.84
N LEU A 251 9.97 -20.47 19.95
CA LEU A 251 10.32 -21.87 19.70
C LEU A 251 10.81 -22.53 20.98
N GLU A 252 10.45 -23.79 21.19
CA GLU A 252 11.03 -24.69 22.17
C GLU A 252 11.83 -25.81 21.49
N THR A 253 12.69 -26.47 22.26
CA THR A 253 13.47 -27.63 21.80
C THR A 253 12.85 -28.89 22.37
N VAL A 254 12.43 -29.81 21.50
CA VAL A 254 11.76 -31.05 21.87
C VAL A 254 12.53 -32.26 21.30
N VAL A 255 12.29 -33.44 21.88
CA VAL A 255 12.79 -34.71 21.31
C VAL A 255 11.73 -35.23 20.35
N ASN A 256 12.11 -35.43 19.09
CA ASN A 256 11.26 -36.07 18.10
C ASN A 256 11.07 -37.56 18.46
N ALA A 257 9.82 -38.01 18.59
CA ALA A 257 9.50 -39.36 19.05
C ALA A 257 9.95 -40.48 18.09
N ASP A 258 9.99 -40.19 16.78
CA ASP A 258 10.32 -41.18 15.75
C ASP A 258 11.83 -41.32 15.53
N THR A 259 12.55 -40.20 15.59
CA THR A 259 14.00 -40.15 15.30
C THR A 259 14.86 -40.13 16.56
N ASN A 260 14.26 -39.83 17.72
CA ASN A 260 14.96 -39.59 18.99
C ASN A 260 16.04 -38.50 18.89
N GLN A 261 15.86 -37.53 17.98
CA GLN A 261 16.72 -36.36 17.79
C GLN A 261 16.05 -35.09 18.31
N LEU A 262 16.85 -34.08 18.67
CA LEU A 262 16.34 -32.77 19.04
C LEU A 262 15.82 -32.02 17.81
N GLN A 263 14.66 -31.39 17.93
CA GLN A 263 14.09 -30.49 16.92
C GLN A 263 13.50 -29.24 17.56
N TYR A 264 13.39 -28.17 16.79
CA TYR A 264 12.60 -27.00 17.18
C TYR A 264 11.12 -27.26 16.94
N GLN A 265 10.29 -26.70 17.81
CA GLN A 265 8.83 -26.68 17.67
C GLN A 265 8.33 -25.33 18.17
N GLN A 266 7.29 -24.78 17.54
CA GLN A 266 6.61 -23.59 18.07
C GLN A 266 6.02 -23.89 19.45
N VAL A 267 6.15 -22.94 20.38
CA VAL A 267 5.53 -23.06 21.69
C VAL A 267 4.00 -23.06 21.51
N PRO A 268 3.28 -24.11 21.94
CA PRO A 268 1.84 -24.20 21.75
C PRO A 268 1.08 -23.03 22.40
N ASP A 269 -0.07 -22.67 21.82
CA ASP A 269 -0.96 -21.61 22.31
C ASP A 269 -0.32 -20.21 22.42
N THR A 270 0.82 -19.99 21.76
CA THR A 270 1.42 -18.66 21.59
C THR A 270 1.07 -18.09 20.22
N ARG A 271 1.05 -16.76 20.12
CA ARG A 271 0.94 -16.04 18.86
C ARG A 271 2.30 -15.53 18.45
N GLU A 272 2.47 -15.32 17.16
CA GLU A 272 3.61 -14.63 16.61
C GLU A 272 3.74 -13.19 17.13
N ASP A 273 4.97 -12.78 17.39
CA ASP A 273 5.33 -11.38 17.50
C ASP A 273 5.44 -10.80 16.08
N ASN A 274 4.76 -9.68 15.84
CA ASN A 274 4.83 -8.93 14.59
C ASN A 274 5.70 -7.69 14.83
N ILE A 275 6.95 -7.74 14.35
CA ILE A 275 7.98 -6.74 14.67
C ILE A 275 8.33 -6.00 13.38
N VAL A 276 8.20 -4.68 13.35
CA VAL A 276 8.23 -3.88 12.11
C VAL A 276 9.11 -2.65 12.24
N TRP A 277 9.62 -2.15 11.12
CA TRP A 277 10.35 -0.89 11.08
C TRP A 277 9.43 0.32 11.35
N ALA A 278 8.28 0.37 10.67
CA ALA A 278 7.28 1.43 10.84
C ALA A 278 6.01 0.84 11.47
N PRO A 279 5.72 1.11 12.76
CA PRO A 279 4.54 0.57 13.45
C PRO A 279 3.26 1.16 12.85
N THR A 280 2.27 0.29 12.61
CA THR A 280 0.96 0.72 12.07
C THR A 280 -0.05 1.03 13.17
N GLY A 281 0.23 0.61 14.42
CA GLY A 281 -0.59 0.81 15.61
C GLY A 281 -1.66 -0.25 15.83
N VAL A 282 -1.76 -1.21 14.92
CA VAL A 282 -2.67 -2.37 14.97
C VAL A 282 -1.98 -3.55 14.28
N ILE A 283 -2.34 -4.80 14.58
CA ILE A 283 -1.79 -5.98 13.91
C ILE A 283 -2.37 -6.10 12.48
N ASP A 284 -1.89 -5.24 11.58
CA ASP A 284 -2.27 -5.10 10.18
C ASP A 284 -1.17 -4.29 9.48
N ILE A 285 -0.20 -5.00 8.88
CA ILE A 285 0.93 -4.39 8.18
C ILE A 285 0.50 -3.71 6.88
N HIS A 286 -0.64 -4.11 6.32
CA HIS A 286 -1.21 -3.64 5.06
C HIS A 286 -1.91 -2.27 5.20
N ARG A 287 -1.24 -1.33 5.87
CA ARG A 287 -1.62 0.08 6.02
C ARG A 287 -0.52 0.99 5.47
N PRO A 288 -0.41 1.15 4.15
CA PRO A 288 0.64 1.95 3.53
C PRO A 288 0.64 3.42 3.95
N GLU A 289 -0.45 3.96 4.50
CA GLU A 289 -0.48 5.29 5.12
C GLU A 289 0.33 5.39 6.42
N ARG A 290 0.80 4.26 6.98
CA ARG A 290 1.66 4.21 8.17
C ARG A 290 3.10 3.78 7.92
N TRP A 291 3.41 3.29 6.73
CA TRP A 291 4.76 2.86 6.34
C TRP A 291 5.77 4.00 6.41
N GLY A 292 7.06 3.67 6.47
CA GLY A 292 8.10 4.68 6.49
C GLY A 292 8.30 5.34 5.12
N TYR A 293 9.00 6.46 5.13
CA TYR A 293 9.42 7.15 3.92
C TYR A 293 10.86 6.76 3.58
N VAL A 294 11.09 6.22 2.39
CA VAL A 294 12.43 6.03 1.85
C VAL A 294 12.72 7.09 0.82
N PHE A 295 13.74 7.90 1.09
CA PHE A 295 14.19 8.95 0.19
C PHE A 295 15.44 8.51 -0.57
N PHE A 296 15.44 8.65 -1.88
CA PHE A 296 16.57 8.30 -2.74
C PHE A 296 17.56 9.47 -2.86
N SER A 297 18.80 9.25 -2.45
CA SER A 297 19.87 10.26 -2.44
C SER A 297 20.96 9.95 -3.48
N SER A 298 21.68 10.97 -3.95
CA SER A 298 22.87 10.80 -4.79
C SER A 298 23.85 11.94 -4.54
N GLU A 299 25.06 11.63 -4.05
CA GLU A 299 26.14 12.60 -3.87
C GLU A 299 26.47 13.35 -5.19
N ASN A 300 26.33 12.66 -6.33
CA ASN A 300 26.60 13.24 -7.65
C ASN A 300 25.52 14.23 -8.12
N GLU A 301 24.27 14.06 -7.68
CA GLU A 301 23.15 14.92 -8.07
C GLU A 301 22.88 16.04 -7.05
N LEU A 302 23.46 15.92 -5.84
CA LEU A 302 23.26 16.83 -4.70
C LEU A 302 24.62 17.28 -4.15
N PRO A 303 25.21 18.37 -4.69
CA PRO A 303 26.57 18.83 -4.36
C PRO A 303 26.79 19.19 -2.88
N GLY A 304 25.70 19.48 -2.14
CA GLY A 304 25.71 19.71 -0.69
C GLY A 304 25.81 18.46 0.18
N GLY A 305 25.84 17.28 -0.46
CA GLY A 305 25.88 15.99 0.22
C GLY A 305 24.63 15.71 1.05
N GLU A 306 24.75 14.72 1.93
CA GLU A 306 23.65 14.19 2.75
C GLU A 306 23.08 15.20 3.75
N LEU A 307 23.87 16.19 4.19
CA LEU A 307 23.46 17.16 5.21
C LEU A 307 22.56 18.27 4.65
N GLU A 308 22.90 18.82 3.47
CA GLU A 308 22.04 19.79 2.76
C GLU A 308 20.72 19.14 2.34
N LEU A 309 20.83 17.88 1.89
CA LEU A 309 19.70 17.05 1.54
C LEU A 309 18.75 16.82 2.74
N ALA A 310 19.29 16.40 3.89
CA ALA A 310 18.49 16.17 5.09
C ALA A 310 17.69 17.42 5.50
N GLY A 311 18.31 18.59 5.52
CA GLY A 311 17.64 19.84 5.89
C GLY A 311 16.57 20.30 4.90
N ALA A 312 16.84 20.19 3.60
CA ALA A 312 15.90 20.61 2.56
C ALA A 312 14.72 19.61 2.41
N MET A 313 14.97 18.33 2.69
CA MET A 313 13.94 17.30 2.73
C MET A 313 13.03 17.41 3.95
N THR A 314 13.54 17.77 5.13
CA THR A 314 12.70 17.91 6.33
C THR A 314 11.52 18.84 6.04
N GLY A 315 11.72 19.98 5.39
CA GLY A 315 10.61 20.89 5.04
C GLY A 315 9.56 20.29 4.10
N PHE A 316 10.01 19.64 3.01
CA PHE A 316 9.09 19.04 2.02
C PHE A 316 8.34 17.83 2.58
N LEU A 317 9.05 16.92 3.24
CA LEU A 317 8.45 15.74 3.87
C LEU A 317 7.54 16.14 5.03
N ASP A 318 7.90 17.14 5.83
CA ASP A 318 7.04 17.62 6.92
C ASP A 318 5.71 18.18 6.37
N GLU A 319 5.74 18.95 5.27
CA GLU A 319 4.52 19.42 4.60
C GLU A 319 3.69 18.25 4.07
N GLN A 320 4.32 17.30 3.35
CA GLN A 320 3.61 16.13 2.83
C GLN A 320 2.99 15.30 3.96
N MET A 321 3.74 15.01 5.02
CA MET A 321 3.24 14.28 6.20
C MET A 321 2.09 15.04 6.88
N ALA A 322 2.14 16.38 6.92
CA ALA A 322 1.05 17.18 7.46
C ALA A 322 -0.23 17.06 6.61
N ILE A 323 -0.09 17.14 5.28
CA ILE A 323 -1.21 16.96 4.35
C ILE A 323 -1.81 15.56 4.47
N GLU A 324 -0.98 14.51 4.45
CA GLU A 324 -1.43 13.13 4.59
C GLU A 324 -2.15 12.89 5.91
N ARG A 325 -1.66 13.43 7.04
CA ARG A 325 -2.33 13.31 8.34
C ARG A 325 -3.71 13.99 8.37
N VAL A 326 -3.83 15.16 7.75
CA VAL A 326 -5.11 15.88 7.63
C VAL A 326 -6.09 15.04 6.81
N LEU A 327 -5.64 14.51 5.68
CA LEU A 327 -6.42 13.64 4.82
C LEU A 327 -6.87 12.38 5.58
N ASP A 328 -5.94 11.69 6.23
CA ASP A 328 -6.21 10.48 7.01
C ASP A 328 -7.24 10.71 8.11
N ALA A 329 -7.15 11.82 8.84
CA ALA A 329 -8.13 12.18 9.86
C ALA A 329 -9.55 12.26 9.28
N VAL A 330 -9.71 12.82 8.08
CA VAL A 330 -11.00 12.86 7.39
C VAL A 330 -11.43 11.47 6.93
N TYR A 331 -10.53 10.66 6.38
CA TYR A 331 -10.86 9.31 5.91
C TYR A 331 -11.31 8.39 7.04
N TYR A 332 -10.56 8.34 8.15
CA TYR A 332 -10.95 7.53 9.30
C TYR A 332 -12.26 8.03 9.92
N ARG A 333 -12.49 9.35 9.92
CA ARG A 333 -13.77 9.92 10.36
C ARG A 333 -14.92 9.55 9.44
N GLN A 334 -14.74 9.59 8.12
CA GLN A 334 -15.71 9.14 7.12
C GLN A 334 -16.05 7.65 7.29
N ARG A 335 -15.06 6.81 7.58
CA ARG A 335 -15.30 5.38 7.86
C ARG A 335 -16.12 5.15 9.13
N ALA A 336 -15.78 5.84 10.22
CA ALA A 336 -16.56 5.77 11.45
C ALA A 336 -18.00 6.26 11.25
N PHE A 337 -18.16 7.35 10.49
CA PHE A 337 -19.46 7.90 10.12
C PHE A 337 -20.26 6.90 9.25
N HIS A 338 -19.65 6.32 8.23
CA HIS A 338 -20.28 5.31 7.39
C HIS A 338 -20.69 4.07 8.19
N ALA A 339 -19.87 3.61 9.13
CA ALA A 339 -20.20 2.47 9.99
C ALA A 339 -21.49 2.70 10.81
N PHE A 340 -21.74 3.95 11.23
CA PHE A 340 -22.91 4.29 12.03
C PHE A 340 -24.14 4.66 11.18
N HIS A 341 -23.94 5.35 10.05
CA HIS A 341 -25.03 5.91 9.25
C HIS A 341 -25.36 5.09 7.99
N GLY A 342 -24.47 4.21 7.55
CA GLY A 342 -24.60 3.42 6.32
C GLY A 342 -24.27 4.19 5.03
N GLY A 343 -23.63 5.37 5.13
CA GLY A 343 -23.19 6.16 3.98
C GLY A 343 -22.24 7.28 4.41
N PHE A 344 -21.56 7.93 3.45
CA PHE A 344 -20.56 8.96 3.74
C PHE A 344 -21.18 10.35 3.93
N GLY A 345 -20.56 11.15 4.79
CA GLY A 345 -20.96 12.55 5.03
C GLY A 345 -20.51 13.46 3.89
N SER A 346 -21.29 14.50 3.59
CA SER A 346 -20.98 15.43 2.49
C SER A 346 -20.23 16.69 2.91
N THR A 347 -20.17 16.99 4.20
CA THR A 347 -19.48 18.18 4.72
C THR A 347 -18.64 17.84 5.94
N MET A 348 -17.60 18.65 6.18
CA MET A 348 -16.81 18.55 7.40
C MET A 348 -17.67 18.77 8.65
N GLU A 349 -18.65 19.67 8.59
CA GLU A 349 -19.59 19.90 9.68
C GLU A 349 -20.34 18.62 10.06
N MET A 350 -20.87 17.85 9.10
CA MET A 350 -21.54 16.57 9.38
C MET A 350 -20.63 15.58 10.11
N LEU A 351 -19.36 15.52 9.73
CA LEU A 351 -18.38 14.62 10.33
C LEU A 351 -18.03 15.02 11.77
N TYR A 352 -17.94 16.32 12.07
CA TYR A 352 -17.40 16.81 13.35
C TYR A 352 -18.44 17.36 14.32
N THR A 353 -19.72 17.49 13.93
CA THR A 353 -20.82 17.90 14.84
C THR A 353 -21.72 16.73 15.30
N GLY A 354 -21.68 15.58 14.62
CA GLY A 354 -22.70 14.53 14.70
C GLY A 354 -22.54 13.40 15.73
N LEU A 355 -21.70 13.51 16.77
CA LEU A 355 -21.53 12.43 17.78
C LEU A 355 -22.03 12.76 19.20
N SER A 356 -22.67 13.92 19.41
CA SER A 356 -23.32 14.18 20.70
C SER A 356 -24.79 13.74 20.63
N PRO A 357 -25.32 13.00 21.62
CA PRO A 357 -26.76 12.81 21.76
C PRO A 357 -27.42 14.19 21.80
N GLN A 358 -28.36 14.41 20.88
CA GLN A 358 -29.07 15.67 20.71
C GLN A 358 -29.78 16.07 22.01
N THR A 359 -29.22 17.06 22.73
CA THR A 359 -29.99 17.86 23.68
C THR A 359 -29.61 19.33 23.55
N SER A 360 -30.48 20.08 22.87
CA SER A 360 -30.72 21.55 22.95
C SER A 360 -30.48 22.34 21.65
N PRO A 361 -31.30 23.39 21.40
CA PRO A 361 -31.43 23.98 20.08
C PRO A 361 -30.30 24.95 19.70
N VAL A 362 -29.97 24.84 18.42
CA VAL A 362 -29.12 25.63 17.53
C VAL A 362 -28.86 27.08 17.96
N SER A 363 -27.58 27.38 18.20
CA SER A 363 -27.03 28.74 18.06
C SER A 363 -26.30 28.81 16.71
N THR A 364 -26.70 29.78 15.88
CA THR A 364 -26.09 30.11 14.60
C THR A 364 -24.72 30.76 14.82
N SER A 365 -23.67 29.95 14.80
CA SER A 365 -22.28 30.39 14.72
C SER A 365 -21.53 29.36 13.89
N SER A 366 -21.16 29.71 12.65
CA SER A 366 -20.40 28.86 11.73
C SER A 366 -19.00 28.47 12.25
N THR A 367 -18.64 28.94 13.45
CA THR A 367 -17.35 28.76 14.13
C THR A 367 -17.26 27.45 14.95
N MET A 368 -18.36 26.69 15.14
CA MET A 368 -18.38 25.59 16.12
C MET A 368 -17.66 24.30 15.69
N TRP A 369 -17.70 23.91 14.41
CA TRP A 369 -17.12 22.62 13.99
C TRP A 369 -15.61 22.71 13.74
N THR A 370 -15.09 23.87 13.38
CA THR A 370 -13.66 24.09 13.10
C THR A 370 -12.79 23.86 14.33
N GLU A 371 -13.30 24.24 15.52
CA GLU A 371 -12.65 23.96 16.81
C GLU A 371 -12.69 22.46 17.18
N SER A 372 -13.62 21.71 16.59
CA SER A 372 -13.74 20.26 16.78
C SER A 372 -12.84 19.46 15.84
N PHE A 373 -12.20 20.10 14.85
CA PHE A 373 -11.23 19.45 13.98
C PHE A 373 -9.86 19.37 14.68
N PRO A 374 -9.37 18.17 15.06
CA PRO A 374 -8.23 18.03 15.96
C PRO A 374 -6.89 18.48 15.34
N LEU A 375 -6.84 18.68 14.02
CA LEU A 375 -5.63 19.07 13.29
C LEU A 375 -5.67 20.52 12.81
N PHE A 376 -6.51 21.38 13.39
CA PHE A 376 -6.59 22.80 13.04
C PHE A 376 -5.23 23.53 13.16
N GLU A 377 -4.49 23.30 14.24
CA GLU A 377 -3.14 23.89 14.41
C GLU A 377 -2.13 23.39 13.35
N LEU A 378 -2.32 22.18 12.83
CA LEU A 378 -1.47 21.63 11.77
C LEU A 378 -1.75 22.36 10.44
N LEU A 379 -3.02 22.58 10.10
CA LEU A 379 -3.42 23.40 8.94
C LEU A 379 -2.78 24.78 9.02
N ARG A 380 -2.89 25.44 10.18
CA ARG A 380 -2.34 26.79 10.40
C ARG A 380 -0.81 26.81 10.28
N ARG A 381 -0.12 25.82 10.85
CA ARG A 381 1.36 25.74 10.83
C ARG A 381 1.92 25.60 9.42
N HIS A 382 1.27 24.78 8.59
CA HIS A 382 1.72 24.49 7.22
C HIS A 382 0.97 25.31 6.15
N GLN A 383 0.15 26.29 6.55
CA GLN A 383 -0.65 27.13 5.63
C GLN A 383 -1.50 26.31 4.66
N LEU A 384 -2.11 25.24 5.17
CA LEU A 384 -2.99 24.37 4.40
C LEU A 384 -4.42 24.90 4.40
N ASP A 385 -5.08 24.80 3.26
CA ASP A 385 -6.51 25.02 3.14
C ASP A 385 -7.29 23.97 3.94
N PHE A 386 -8.49 24.35 4.40
CA PHE A 386 -9.39 23.39 5.03
C PHE A 386 -9.78 22.26 4.07
N PRO A 387 -9.91 21.00 4.54
CA PRO A 387 -10.30 19.89 3.69
C PRO A 387 -11.66 20.12 3.02
N VAL A 388 -11.71 19.88 1.71
CA VAL A 388 -12.94 20.01 0.91
C VAL A 388 -13.43 18.61 0.52
N ILE A 389 -14.65 18.27 0.92
CA ILE A 389 -15.31 17.02 0.54
C ILE A 389 -16.14 17.27 -0.71
N SER A 390 -15.89 16.47 -1.75
CA SER A 390 -16.66 16.41 -2.98
C SER A 390 -17.31 15.04 -3.12
N PHE A 391 -18.51 15.00 -3.72
CA PHE A 391 -19.27 13.77 -3.95
C PHE A 391 -19.53 13.57 -5.44
N ARG A 392 -19.63 12.31 -5.86
CA ARG A 392 -20.15 11.93 -7.18
C ARG A 392 -21.38 11.08 -6.96
N SER A 393 -22.51 11.50 -7.53
CA SER A 393 -23.70 10.65 -7.62
C SER A 393 -23.47 9.67 -8.77
N ASP A 394 -23.40 8.38 -8.46
CA ASP A 394 -23.25 7.29 -9.44
C ASP A 394 -24.59 6.94 -10.14
N LEU A 395 -25.63 7.78 -10.02
CA LEU A 395 -26.85 7.60 -10.81
C LEU A 395 -26.47 7.68 -12.29
N ALA A 396 -26.48 6.52 -12.96
CA ALA A 396 -26.07 6.37 -14.34
C ALA A 396 -26.58 7.54 -15.18
N VAL A 397 -25.65 8.33 -15.73
CA VAL A 397 -25.97 9.31 -16.76
C VAL A 397 -26.47 8.48 -17.93
N ASN A 398 -27.79 8.49 -18.17
CA ASN A 398 -28.36 8.04 -19.43
C ASN A 398 -27.79 8.93 -20.53
N ALA A 399 -26.59 8.61 -21.03
CA ALA A 399 -26.11 9.19 -22.27
C ALA A 399 -27.04 8.67 -23.38
N PRO A 400 -27.67 9.55 -24.18
CA PRO A 400 -28.40 9.09 -25.35
C PRO A 400 -27.40 8.38 -26.29
N PRO A 401 -27.84 7.35 -27.05
CA PRO A 401 -26.97 6.70 -28.02
C PRO A 401 -26.48 7.75 -29.03
N ASP A 402 -25.15 7.78 -29.21
CA ASP A 402 -24.47 8.61 -30.21
C ASP A 402 -24.93 8.16 -31.61
N PRO A 403 -25.56 9.01 -32.45
CA PRO A 403 -26.16 8.60 -33.72
C PRO A 403 -25.13 8.44 -34.86
N LEU A 404 -23.89 8.06 -34.55
CA LEU A 404 -22.80 7.97 -35.51
C LEU A 404 -21.97 6.69 -35.30
N ASN A 405 -22.56 5.52 -35.56
CA ASN A 405 -21.86 4.34 -36.08
C ASN A 405 -22.82 3.19 -36.38
N GLU A 406 -23.64 3.33 -37.43
CA GLU A 406 -24.18 2.17 -38.14
C GLU A 406 -24.22 2.47 -39.64
N ILE A 407 -23.08 2.34 -40.31
CA ILE A 407 -23.04 2.03 -41.73
C ILE A 407 -21.89 1.02 -41.98
N VAL A 408 -22.24 -0.05 -42.71
CA VAL A 408 -21.40 -1.10 -43.31
C VAL A 408 -21.01 -2.25 -42.34
N GLY A 409 -21.37 -3.51 -42.56
CA GLY A 409 -21.82 -4.13 -43.79
C GLY A 409 -22.42 -5.53 -43.62
N SER A 410 -23.07 -5.90 -44.71
CA SER A 410 -23.83 -7.08 -45.03
C SER A 410 -23.05 -8.40 -44.99
N GLU A 411 -23.85 -9.45 -44.77
CA GLU A 411 -23.59 -10.89 -44.87
C GLU A 411 -22.67 -11.36 -46.02
N SER A 412 -21.85 -12.38 -45.72
CA SER A 412 -21.64 -13.57 -46.56
C SER A 412 -20.88 -14.64 -45.77
N GLY A 413 -21.44 -15.86 -45.68
CA GLY A 413 -20.96 -16.92 -44.79
C GLY A 413 -20.01 -17.97 -45.38
N ILE A 414 -20.07 -19.14 -44.73
CA ILE A 414 -19.64 -20.52 -45.10
C ILE A 414 -18.56 -21.14 -44.18
N ASP A 415 -18.91 -22.35 -43.72
CA ASP A 415 -18.16 -23.47 -43.12
C ASP A 415 -17.38 -23.24 -41.80
N GLY A 416 -17.54 -24.06 -40.75
CA GLY A 416 -17.91 -25.47 -40.70
C GLY A 416 -16.70 -26.29 -40.28
N THR A 417 -16.59 -26.66 -39.00
CA THR A 417 -16.23 -28.01 -38.54
C THR A 417 -16.12 -28.11 -37.01
N ARG A 418 -16.65 -29.22 -36.52
CA ARG A 418 -16.80 -29.63 -35.12
C ARG A 418 -15.45 -30.00 -34.48
N ARG A 419 -15.35 -29.82 -33.15
CA ARG A 419 -15.02 -30.94 -32.25
C ARG A 419 -15.57 -30.72 -30.83
N LYS A 420 -16.26 -31.75 -30.34
CA LYS A 420 -16.87 -31.92 -29.02
C LYS A 420 -15.88 -32.61 -28.07
N SER A 421 -15.93 -32.25 -26.78
CA SER A 421 -15.98 -33.16 -25.61
C SER A 421 -16.16 -32.28 -24.36
N SER A 422 -17.31 -32.17 -23.68
CA SER A 422 -18.03 -33.17 -22.85
C SER A 422 -17.12 -33.78 -21.76
N ARG A 423 -17.37 -33.68 -20.46
CA ARG A 423 -18.56 -34.08 -19.67
C ARG A 423 -18.43 -33.51 -18.23
N ARG A 424 -19.48 -32.89 -17.64
CA ARG A 424 -20.55 -33.47 -16.75
C ARG A 424 -20.01 -33.90 -15.37
N TYR A 425 -20.66 -33.70 -14.22
CA TYR A 425 -22.10 -33.65 -13.91
C TYR A 425 -22.34 -33.18 -12.46
N ALA A 426 -23.47 -32.52 -12.20
CA ALA A 426 -24.19 -32.58 -10.92
C ALA A 426 -25.63 -33.04 -11.24
N PRO A 427 -26.26 -33.94 -10.44
CA PRO A 427 -27.46 -34.66 -10.87
C PRO A 427 -28.78 -34.03 -10.40
N ALA A 428 -29.79 -34.25 -11.26
CA ALA A 428 -31.21 -34.55 -10.98
C ALA A 428 -32.12 -33.44 -10.43
N LEU A 429 -33.13 -33.04 -11.22
CA LEU A 429 -34.46 -33.68 -11.23
C LEU A 429 -35.29 -33.21 -12.45
N ASP A 430 -35.90 -34.18 -13.11
CA ASP A 430 -36.92 -34.19 -14.17
C ASP A 430 -38.25 -33.53 -13.71
N GLU A 431 -39.28 -33.17 -14.49
CA GLU A 431 -39.81 -33.63 -15.79
C GLU A 431 -41.04 -32.76 -16.22
N HIS A 432 -41.37 -32.77 -17.53
CA HIS A 432 -42.68 -32.50 -18.19
C HIS A 432 -43.29 -31.06 -18.17
N ASP A 433 -43.93 -30.50 -19.22
CA ASP A 433 -44.52 -31.01 -20.47
C ASP A 433 -44.70 -29.87 -21.52
N GLU A 434 -44.96 -30.29 -22.77
CA GLU A 434 -45.24 -29.50 -23.99
C GLU A 434 -46.62 -28.79 -23.97
N ASP A 435 -46.77 -27.62 -24.61
CA ASP A 435 -47.74 -27.40 -25.72
C ASP A 435 -47.93 -25.92 -26.18
N PHE A 436 -47.93 -25.79 -27.52
CA PHE A 436 -48.68 -24.94 -28.47
C PHE A 436 -49.32 -23.56 -28.15
N ASP A 437 -49.01 -22.62 -29.08
CA ASP A 437 -49.77 -21.51 -29.69
C ASP A 437 -50.85 -20.71 -28.93
N GLN A 438 -50.74 -19.38 -28.97
CA GLN A 438 -51.71 -18.50 -29.66
C GLN A 438 -51.35 -17.00 -29.61
N ASP A 439 -51.64 -16.32 -30.72
CA ASP A 439 -51.61 -14.86 -30.90
C ASP A 439 -52.37 -14.11 -29.79
N ILE A 440 -51.69 -13.20 -29.10
CA ILE A 440 -52.31 -12.13 -28.31
C ILE A 440 -51.80 -10.80 -28.83
N VAL A 441 -52.71 -10.06 -29.48
CA VAL A 441 -52.57 -8.62 -29.73
C VAL A 441 -52.53 -7.91 -28.38
N GLN A 442 -51.34 -7.59 -27.87
CA GLN A 442 -51.20 -6.77 -26.67
C GLN A 442 -51.39 -5.30 -27.03
N GLN A 443 -52.41 -4.69 -26.42
CA GLN A 443 -52.50 -3.24 -26.27
C GLN A 443 -51.20 -2.70 -25.67
N ILE A 444 -50.56 -1.75 -26.36
CA ILE A 444 -49.39 -1.04 -25.84
C ILE A 444 -49.87 -0.15 -24.69
N VAL A 445 -49.85 -0.70 -23.48
CA VAL A 445 -49.82 0.09 -22.24
C VAL A 445 -48.39 0.65 -22.16
N PRO A 446 -48.19 1.96 -21.95
CA PRO A 446 -46.85 2.48 -21.72
C PRO A 446 -46.25 1.72 -20.54
N ALA A 447 -45.08 1.12 -20.76
CA ALA A 447 -44.39 0.39 -19.71
C ALA A 447 -44.24 1.32 -18.49
N PRO A 448 -44.52 0.85 -17.26
CA PRO A 448 -44.21 1.63 -16.07
C PRO A 448 -42.73 2.04 -16.12
N PRO A 449 -42.37 3.23 -15.58
CA PRO A 449 -40.98 3.67 -15.60
C PRO A 449 -40.10 2.55 -15.05
N PRO A 450 -38.95 2.25 -15.69
CA PRO A 450 -38.14 1.11 -15.33
C PRO A 450 -37.83 1.18 -13.83
N ALA A 451 -38.16 0.10 -13.11
CA ALA A 451 -37.84 -0.02 -11.71
C ALA A 451 -36.32 0.17 -11.57
N LEU A 452 -35.91 1.09 -10.70
CA LEU A 452 -34.50 1.34 -10.43
C LEU A 452 -33.82 0.03 -10.02
N SER A 453 -32.58 -0.19 -10.48
CA SER A 453 -31.78 -1.31 -10.00
C SER A 453 -31.64 -1.24 -8.47
N PRO A 454 -31.41 -2.37 -7.76
CA PRO A 454 -31.16 -2.36 -6.32
C PRO A 454 -30.10 -1.34 -5.90
N ARG A 455 -29.01 -1.22 -6.68
CA ARG A 455 -27.96 -0.21 -6.48
C ARG A 455 -28.48 1.23 -6.65
N SER A 456 -29.27 1.50 -7.68
CA SER A 456 -29.86 2.84 -7.89
C SER A 456 -30.88 3.21 -6.81
N GLN A 457 -31.61 2.24 -6.25
CA GLN A 457 -32.51 2.45 -5.12
C GLN A 457 -31.74 2.78 -3.85
N GLU A 458 -30.65 2.05 -3.60
CA GLU A 458 -29.74 2.30 -2.47
C GLU A 458 -29.12 3.70 -2.54
N ILE A 459 -28.58 4.10 -3.70
CA ILE A 459 -28.02 5.46 -3.90
C ILE A 459 -29.06 6.53 -3.60
N LYS A 460 -30.30 6.41 -4.13
CA LYS A 460 -31.36 7.37 -3.83
C LYS A 460 -31.74 7.38 -2.34
N SER A 461 -31.75 6.22 -1.69
CA SER A 461 -31.99 6.10 -0.25
C SER A 461 -30.93 6.83 0.57
N LEU A 462 -29.66 6.73 0.18
CA LEU A 462 -28.57 7.49 0.82
C LEU A 462 -28.73 8.99 0.57
N GLU A 463 -28.95 9.40 -0.68
CA GLU A 463 -29.09 10.82 -1.05
C GLU A 463 -30.25 11.51 -0.32
N THR A 464 -31.40 10.82 -0.18
CA THR A 464 -32.54 11.35 0.60
C THR A 464 -32.22 11.55 2.08
N ARG A 465 -31.20 10.87 2.61
CA ARG A 465 -30.71 11.01 3.98
C ARG A 465 -29.52 11.98 4.08
N GLY A 466 -29.14 12.63 2.98
CA GLY A 466 -27.94 13.48 2.88
C GLY A 466 -26.62 12.71 2.92
N LEU A 467 -26.68 11.40 2.68
CA LEU A 467 -25.55 10.48 2.66
C LEU A 467 -25.18 10.16 1.21
N TYR A 468 -23.92 9.78 0.99
CA TYR A 468 -23.42 9.48 -0.35
C TYR A 468 -22.73 8.12 -0.39
N SER A 469 -22.79 7.48 -1.55
CA SER A 469 -22.10 6.21 -1.79
C SER A 469 -20.61 6.39 -1.99
N ASN A 470 -20.16 7.55 -2.51
CA ASN A 470 -18.77 7.86 -2.79
C ASN A 470 -18.39 9.29 -2.38
N TYR A 471 -17.12 9.48 -2.00
CA TYR A 471 -16.54 10.81 -1.79
C TYR A 471 -15.09 10.91 -2.26
N THR A 472 -14.63 12.14 -2.43
CA THR A 472 -13.22 12.53 -2.54
C THR A 472 -12.99 13.71 -1.60
N VAL A 473 -11.94 13.65 -0.80
CA VAL A 473 -11.49 14.79 0.01
C VAL A 473 -10.25 15.38 -0.62
N SER A 474 -10.13 16.71 -0.63
CA SER A 474 -8.97 17.43 -1.15
C SER A 474 -8.40 18.39 -0.11
N VAL A 475 -7.08 18.51 -0.05
CA VAL A 475 -6.35 19.47 0.78
C VAL A 475 -5.31 20.15 -0.10
N ARG A 476 -5.22 21.47 0.00
CA ARG A 476 -4.32 22.29 -0.81
C ARG A 476 -3.35 23.06 0.10
N SER A 477 -2.12 23.22 -0.36
CA SER A 477 -1.13 24.16 0.15
C SER A 477 -0.76 25.16 -0.95
N ALA A 478 0.16 26.08 -0.65
CA ALA A 478 0.69 27.00 -1.67
C ALA A 478 1.44 26.28 -2.81
N THR A 479 1.90 25.06 -2.59
CA THR A 479 2.80 24.31 -3.48
C THR A 479 2.20 23.00 -3.98
N GLN A 480 1.17 22.46 -3.32
CA GLN A 480 0.65 21.11 -3.59
C GLN A 480 -0.87 21.04 -3.45
N GLU A 481 -1.55 20.21 -4.25
CA GLU A 481 -2.94 19.84 -4.02
C GLU A 481 -3.07 18.31 -4.00
N TRP A 482 -3.58 17.78 -2.90
CA TRP A 482 -3.71 16.35 -2.67
C TRP A 482 -5.17 15.95 -2.54
N HIS A 483 -5.46 14.74 -2.96
CA HIS A 483 -6.79 14.18 -2.95
C HIS A 483 -6.76 12.74 -2.44
N MET A 484 -7.86 12.35 -1.80
CA MET A 484 -8.06 10.98 -1.37
C MET A 484 -9.50 10.53 -1.61
N THR A 485 -9.64 9.33 -2.18
CA THR A 485 -10.95 8.69 -2.39
C THR A 485 -11.40 7.93 -1.15
N GLN A 486 -12.65 7.49 -1.18
CA GLN A 486 -13.28 6.71 -0.10
C GLN A 486 -12.56 5.41 0.29
N ASP A 487 -11.84 4.80 -0.65
CA ASP A 487 -11.04 3.58 -0.47
C ASP A 487 -9.61 3.91 -0.01
N GLY A 488 -9.32 5.17 0.32
CA GLY A 488 -8.04 5.61 0.87
C GLY A 488 -6.95 5.82 -0.18
N ARG A 489 -7.26 5.70 -1.47
CA ARG A 489 -6.29 5.96 -2.54
C ARG A 489 -5.91 7.43 -2.56
N LEU A 490 -4.62 7.69 -2.50
CA LEU A 490 -4.04 9.03 -2.42
C LEU A 490 -3.43 9.44 -3.77
N TRP A 491 -3.61 10.69 -4.17
CA TRP A 491 -2.90 11.27 -5.31
C TRP A 491 -2.76 12.78 -5.19
N ARG A 492 -1.88 13.35 -6.01
CA ARG A 492 -1.65 14.78 -6.13
C ARG A 492 -2.14 15.29 -7.49
N THR A 493 -2.71 16.49 -7.52
CA THR A 493 -2.83 17.30 -8.73
C THR A 493 -1.96 18.55 -8.55
N SER A 494 -1.53 19.17 -9.66
CA SER A 494 -0.55 20.28 -9.76
C SER A 494 0.93 19.90 -9.74
#